data_AF-A0A5J5LVC3-F1
#
_entry.id   AF-A0A5J5LVC3-F1
#
_cell.length_a   1.000
_cell.length_b   1.000
_cell.length_c   1.000
_cell.angle_alpha   90.00
_cell.angle_beta   90.00
_cell.angle_gamma   90.00
#
_symmetry.space_group_name_H-M   'P 1'
#
loop_
_entity.id
_entity.type
_entity.pdbx_description
1 polymer ?
#
loop_
_entity_poly.entity_id
_entity_poly.type
_entity_poly.pdbx_seq_one_letter_code
_entity_poly.pdbx_strand_id
1 'polypeptide(L)'
;MRRRSVPWIHRYSRPLIGGVSIVGAILTGYLTITKLTGGAAACTAGASDGAGCTGVLNSPYATVFGLPLSLFGFLAYIAMAVFALSPLFINGETQKNLRKSLENNTWLLLLAGATAMAVFSGYLMYILATELKELCPYCITSALFALTLLILTIIGREWEGLGQIILPMVVVAMITLVGTLAVYAGVNSPTVTGGKEEITRPMTAATPPYGWEVTTVSGEAEIALAKHLKAIGAKEYGAFWCPHCYDQKQLFGKEAGEILKKERVYIECDPQGVNGNPQACRDAGIKGFPTWIIKGQEYSGTQRLEKLAEISGYTGPMNFKYTVPGRK
;
A
#
# COMPACT_ATOMS: atom_id res chain seq x y z
N MET A 1 -10.10 37.53 -41.40
CA MET A 1 -10.15 36.71 -40.16
C MET A 1 -8.91 35.83 -40.11
N ARG A 2 -7.93 36.16 -39.25
CA ARG A 2 -6.69 35.37 -39.13
C ARG A 2 -7.03 34.12 -38.32
N ARG A 3 -7.03 32.95 -38.97
CA ARG A 3 -7.25 31.64 -38.36
C ARG A 3 -6.17 31.47 -37.28
N ARG A 4 -6.49 31.72 -36.01
CA ARG A 4 -5.56 31.52 -34.89
C ARG A 4 -5.20 30.04 -34.92
N SER A 5 -3.95 29.72 -35.28
CA SER A 5 -3.45 28.36 -35.22
C SER A 5 -3.56 27.90 -33.77
N VAL A 6 -4.32 26.85 -33.51
CA VAL A 6 -4.38 26.22 -32.18
C VAL A 6 -2.95 26.00 -31.70
N PRO A 7 -2.55 26.57 -30.54
CA PRO A 7 -1.20 26.40 -30.02
C PRO A 7 -0.83 24.92 -29.95
N TRP A 8 0.42 24.59 -30.30
CA TRP A 8 0.93 23.21 -30.38
C TRP A 8 0.60 22.37 -29.13
N ILE A 9 0.60 23.02 -27.96
CA ILE A 9 0.24 22.43 -26.66
C ILE A 9 -1.17 21.82 -26.64
N HIS A 10 -2.18 22.45 -27.26
CA HIS A 10 -3.55 21.91 -27.29
C HIS A 10 -3.68 20.65 -28.15
N ARG A 11 -2.80 20.49 -29.14
CA ARG A 11 -2.82 19.32 -30.03
C ARG A 11 -2.19 18.09 -29.37
N TYR A 12 -1.15 18.28 -28.58
CA TYR A 12 -0.40 17.19 -27.95
C TYR A 12 -0.80 16.91 -26.49
N SER A 13 -1.59 17.79 -25.85
CA SER A 13 -2.03 17.62 -24.47
C SER A 13 -2.75 16.29 -24.21
N ARG A 14 -3.74 15.91 -25.03
CA ARG A 14 -4.48 14.64 -24.86
C ARG A 14 -3.61 13.40 -24.99
N PRO A 15 -2.78 13.25 -26.06
CA PRO A 15 -1.84 12.14 -26.14
C PRO A 15 -0.86 12.08 -24.96
N LEU A 16 -0.34 13.23 -24.50
CA LEU A 16 0.58 13.28 -23.36
C LEU A 16 -0.10 12.86 -22.05
N ILE A 17 -1.32 13.36 -21.79
CA ILE A 17 -2.14 12.96 -20.64
C ILE A 17 -2.38 11.45 -20.69
N GLY A 18 -2.79 10.92 -21.84
CA GLY A 18 -2.99 9.48 -22.05
C GLY A 18 -1.72 8.67 -21.78
N GLY A 19 -0.57 9.13 -22.28
CA GLY A 19 0.72 8.48 -22.06
C GLY A 19 1.11 8.42 -20.57
N VAL A 20 1.04 9.55 -19.87
CA VAL A 20 1.32 9.62 -18.43
C VAL A 20 0.34 8.73 -17.65
N SER A 21 -0.94 8.74 -18.00
CA SER A 21 -1.95 7.90 -17.36
C SER A 21 -1.69 6.41 -17.57
N ILE A 22 -1.27 5.97 -18.76
CA ILE A 22 -0.93 4.56 -19.02
C ILE A 22 0.27 4.12 -18.17
N VAL A 23 1.33 4.95 -18.11
CA VAL A 23 2.50 4.66 -17.26
C VAL A 23 2.11 4.59 -15.78
N GLY A 24 1.26 5.52 -15.32
CA GLY A 24 0.69 5.50 -13.97
C GLY A 24 -0.14 4.24 -13.68
N ALA A 25 -0.92 3.76 -14.66
CA ALA A 25 -1.67 2.52 -14.54
C ALA A 25 -0.74 1.30 -14.45
N ILE A 26 0.34 1.24 -15.23
CA ILE A 26 1.33 0.15 -15.13
C ILE A 26 1.97 0.15 -13.74
N LEU A 27 2.38 1.32 -13.25
CA LEU A 27 3.00 1.49 -11.93
C LEU A 27 2.08 1.00 -10.80
N THR A 28 0.85 1.49 -10.79
CA THR A 28 -0.13 1.17 -9.73
C THR A 28 -0.63 -0.26 -9.84
N GLY A 29 -0.83 -0.78 -11.06
CA GLY A 29 -1.18 -2.18 -11.29
C GLY A 29 -0.10 -3.15 -10.79
N TYR A 30 1.17 -2.83 -11.02
CA TYR A 30 2.30 -3.59 -10.46
C TYR A 30 2.25 -3.65 -8.92
N LEU A 31 2.04 -2.51 -8.27
CA LEU A 31 1.95 -2.44 -6.80
C LEU A 31 0.72 -3.21 -6.27
N THR A 32 -0.40 -3.16 -6.98
CA THR A 32 -1.60 -3.95 -6.63
C THR A 32 -1.31 -5.44 -6.66
N ILE A 33 -0.70 -5.94 -7.73
CA ILE A 33 -0.33 -7.35 -7.86
C ILE A 33 0.65 -7.75 -6.76
N THR A 34 1.67 -6.92 -6.51
CA THR A 34 2.68 -7.17 -5.47
C THR A 34 2.04 -7.29 -4.09
N LYS A 35 1.13 -6.38 -3.75
CA LYS A 35 0.42 -6.40 -2.45
C LYS A 35 -0.53 -7.60 -2.31
N LEU A 36 -1.20 -8.03 -3.39
CA LEU A 36 -2.12 -9.17 -3.35
C LEU A 36 -1.39 -10.52 -3.31
N THR A 37 -0.21 -10.61 -3.92
CA THR A 37 0.61 -11.83 -3.96
C THR A 37 1.53 -11.98 -2.76
N GLY A 38 1.63 -10.95 -1.90
CA GLY A 38 2.55 -10.93 -0.77
C GLY A 38 4.02 -10.81 -1.17
N GLY A 39 4.30 -10.34 -2.39
CA GLY A 39 5.65 -10.13 -2.89
C GLY A 39 6.30 -8.85 -2.34
N ALA A 40 7.62 -8.74 -2.49
CA ALA A 40 8.34 -7.51 -2.21
C ALA A 40 8.35 -6.59 -3.45
N ALA A 41 8.19 -5.28 -3.26
CA ALA A 41 8.32 -4.32 -4.34
C ALA A 41 9.78 -4.28 -4.83
N ALA A 42 9.97 -4.35 -6.15
CA ALA A 42 11.26 -4.23 -6.81
C ALA A 42 11.83 -2.81 -6.64
N CYS A 43 13.08 -2.57 -7.03
CA CYS A 43 13.66 -1.23 -7.20
C CYS A 43 13.39 -0.23 -6.04
N THR A 44 13.62 -0.66 -4.80
CA THR A 44 13.77 0.25 -3.66
C THR A 44 15.16 0.90 -3.75
N ALA A 45 15.36 1.76 -4.76
CA ALA A 45 16.65 2.38 -5.04
C ALA A 45 17.07 3.28 -3.86
N GLY A 46 18.13 2.86 -3.14
CA GLY A 46 18.76 3.67 -2.10
C GLY A 46 18.96 3.02 -0.73
N ALA A 47 18.89 1.69 -0.57
CA ALA A 47 19.34 1.10 0.68
C ALA A 47 19.86 -0.33 0.50
N SER A 48 21.06 -0.54 1.02
CA SER A 48 21.59 -1.80 1.55
C SER A 48 20.71 -2.43 2.65
N ASP A 49 19.50 -1.93 2.89
CA ASP A 49 18.61 -2.28 3.98
C ASP A 49 17.17 -2.11 3.47
N GLY A 50 16.30 -3.13 3.54
CA GLY A 50 14.95 -3.13 2.94
C GLY A 50 13.92 -2.15 3.52
N ALA A 51 14.29 -0.90 3.83
CA ALA A 51 13.66 -0.01 4.80
C ALA A 51 13.04 1.30 4.23
N GLY A 52 12.63 1.35 2.95
CA GLY A 52 12.11 2.60 2.36
C GLY A 52 10.63 2.63 1.99
N CYS A 53 10.20 1.71 1.12
CA CYS A 53 8.82 1.73 0.60
C CYS A 53 7.97 0.57 1.14
N THR A 54 8.58 -0.49 1.66
CA THR A 54 7.84 -1.65 2.19
C THR A 54 7.05 -1.31 3.46
N GLY A 55 7.57 -0.44 4.33
CA GLY A 55 6.82 0.07 5.49
C GLY A 55 5.61 0.87 5.03
N VAL A 56 5.82 1.84 4.15
CA VAL A 56 4.77 2.65 3.52
C VAL A 56 3.67 1.79 2.85
N LEU A 57 4.03 0.81 2.03
CA LEU A 57 3.07 -0.04 1.29
C LEU A 57 2.28 -1.00 2.18
N ASN A 58 2.79 -1.31 3.38
CA ASN A 58 2.13 -2.18 4.35
C ASN A 58 1.45 -1.40 5.48
N SER A 59 1.63 -0.08 5.54
CA SER A 59 0.98 0.79 6.50
C SER A 59 -0.55 0.74 6.38
N PRO A 60 -1.28 1.12 7.45
CA PRO A 60 -2.74 1.24 7.42
C PRO A 60 -3.25 2.18 6.31
N TYR A 61 -2.47 3.21 5.97
CA TYR A 61 -2.80 4.17 4.92
C TYR A 61 -2.80 3.56 3.51
N ALA A 62 -2.09 2.44 3.31
CA ALA A 62 -2.01 1.75 2.03
C ALA A 62 -3.22 0.85 1.73
N THR A 63 -4.27 0.90 2.55
CA THR A 63 -5.53 0.17 2.34
C THR A 63 -6.73 1.11 2.50
N VAL A 64 -7.74 0.93 1.65
CA VAL A 64 -9.00 1.66 1.68
C VAL A 64 -10.14 0.65 1.54
N PHE A 65 -11.08 0.63 2.48
CA PHE A 65 -12.17 -0.37 2.57
C PHE A 65 -11.68 -1.83 2.49
N GLY A 66 -10.50 -2.13 3.05
CA GLY A 66 -9.89 -3.47 3.01
C GLY A 66 -9.21 -3.85 1.69
N LEU A 67 -9.26 -2.98 0.68
CA LEU A 67 -8.59 -3.19 -0.61
C LEU A 67 -7.29 -2.36 -0.69
N PRO A 68 -6.28 -2.82 -1.47
CA PRO A 68 -5.06 -2.05 -1.72
C PRO A 68 -5.36 -0.66 -2.28
N LEU A 69 -4.77 0.38 -1.70
CA LEU A 69 -4.91 1.74 -2.23
C LEU A 69 -4.42 1.85 -3.69
N SER A 70 -3.39 1.08 -4.05
CA SER A 70 -2.87 1.01 -5.41
C SER A 70 -3.91 0.56 -6.44
N LEU A 71 -4.92 -0.23 -6.04
CA LEU A 71 -6.02 -0.65 -6.93
C LEU A 71 -6.88 0.56 -7.34
N PHE A 72 -7.20 1.44 -6.40
CA PHE A 72 -7.95 2.66 -6.69
C PHE A 72 -7.13 3.62 -7.57
N GLY A 73 -5.81 3.70 -7.33
CA GLY A 73 -4.89 4.40 -8.21
C GLY A 73 -4.91 3.85 -9.64
N PHE A 74 -4.86 2.53 -9.80
CA PHE A 74 -4.94 1.85 -11.10
C PHE A 74 -6.22 2.19 -11.86
N LEU A 75 -7.37 2.11 -11.19
CA LEU A 75 -8.67 2.46 -11.78
C LEU A 75 -8.73 3.94 -12.17
N ALA A 76 -8.20 4.83 -11.34
CA ALA A 76 -8.15 6.26 -11.63
C ALA A 76 -7.28 6.55 -12.87
N TYR A 77 -6.09 5.96 -12.95
CA TYR A 77 -5.21 6.12 -14.11
C TYR A 77 -5.82 5.55 -15.40
N ILE A 78 -6.52 4.40 -15.35
CA ILE A 78 -7.27 3.89 -16.50
C ILE A 78 -8.38 4.85 -16.91
N ALA A 79 -9.15 5.37 -15.97
CA ALA A 79 -10.22 6.33 -16.26
C ALA A 79 -9.67 7.59 -16.95
N MET A 80 -8.55 8.12 -16.46
CA MET A 80 -7.87 9.26 -17.08
C MET A 80 -7.39 8.96 -18.50
N ALA A 81 -6.81 7.77 -18.73
CA ALA A 81 -6.41 7.35 -20.08
C ALA A 81 -7.62 7.25 -21.03
N VAL A 82 -8.75 6.70 -20.56
CA VAL A 82 -9.99 6.61 -21.34
C VAL A 82 -10.55 8.00 -21.66
N PHE A 83 -10.61 8.93 -20.70
CA PHE A 83 -11.10 10.29 -20.95
C PHE A 83 -10.17 11.09 -21.87
N ALA A 84 -8.86 10.86 -21.80
CA ALA A 84 -7.88 11.49 -22.68
C ALA A 84 -7.99 11.00 -24.12
N LEU A 85 -8.06 9.67 -24.31
CA LEU A 85 -7.94 9.02 -25.62
C LEU A 85 -9.30 8.79 -26.32
N SER A 86 -10.42 8.70 -25.60
CA SER A 86 -11.73 8.40 -26.21
C SER A 86 -12.12 9.32 -27.38
N PRO A 87 -11.88 10.65 -27.37
CA PRO A 87 -12.27 11.49 -28.51
C PRO A 87 -11.35 11.32 -29.73
N LEU A 88 -10.15 10.73 -29.56
CA LEU A 88 -9.23 10.45 -30.67
C LEU A 88 -9.70 9.27 -31.53
N PHE A 89 -10.50 8.36 -30.96
CA PHE A 89 -11.05 7.22 -31.68
C PHE A 89 -12.31 7.55 -32.50
N ILE A 90 -12.84 8.79 -32.40
CA ILE A 90 -14.05 9.22 -33.10
C ILE A 90 -13.68 10.01 -34.36
N ASN A 91 -14.15 9.52 -35.52
CA ASN A 91 -13.94 10.16 -36.81
C ASN A 91 -14.58 11.55 -36.86
N GLY A 92 -13.72 12.58 -36.94
CA GLY A 92 -14.12 13.99 -36.94
C GLY A 92 -14.85 14.44 -38.21
N GLU A 93 -14.79 13.66 -39.30
CA GLU A 93 -15.50 13.98 -40.54
C GLU A 93 -16.97 13.58 -40.52
N THR A 94 -17.30 12.44 -39.90
CA THR A 94 -18.66 11.86 -39.91
C THR A 94 -19.52 12.35 -38.74
N GLN A 95 -18.94 12.66 -37.58
CA GLN A 95 -19.71 12.99 -36.35
C GLN A 95 -19.14 14.19 -35.56
N LYS A 96 -19.08 15.36 -36.20
CA LYS A 96 -18.54 16.60 -35.61
C LYS A 96 -19.18 17.00 -34.28
N ASN A 97 -20.50 16.91 -34.16
CA ASN A 97 -21.22 17.32 -32.94
C ASN A 97 -20.94 16.38 -31.76
N LEU A 98 -20.91 15.07 -32.03
CA LEU A 98 -20.61 14.06 -31.01
C LEU A 98 -19.18 14.25 -30.49
N ARG A 99 -18.21 14.40 -31.40
CA ARG A 99 -16.82 14.65 -31.04
C ARG A 99 -16.65 15.92 -30.20
N LYS A 100 -17.31 17.02 -30.56
CA LYS A 100 -17.23 18.28 -29.80
C LYS A 100 -17.82 18.15 -28.39
N SER A 101 -18.96 17.45 -28.25
CA SER A 101 -19.58 17.20 -26.95
C SER A 101 -18.69 16.31 -26.06
N LEU A 102 -18.17 15.21 -26.62
CA LEU A 102 -17.23 14.33 -25.93
C LEU A 102 -15.95 15.06 -25.53
N GLU A 103 -15.36 15.87 -26.42
CA GLU A 103 -14.17 16.65 -26.12
C GLU A 103 -14.41 17.61 -24.94
N ASN A 104 -15.58 18.23 -24.87
CA ASN A 104 -15.93 19.14 -23.78
C ASN A 104 -16.15 18.41 -22.45
N ASN A 105 -16.97 17.34 -22.47
CA ASN A 105 -17.33 16.59 -21.26
C ASN A 105 -16.13 15.84 -20.69
N THR A 106 -15.38 15.14 -21.55
CA THR A 106 -14.17 14.41 -21.10
C THR A 106 -13.11 15.35 -20.56
N TRP A 107 -13.00 16.59 -21.05
CA TRP A 107 -12.04 17.54 -20.51
C TRP A 107 -12.42 18.02 -19.09
N LEU A 108 -13.72 18.22 -18.82
CA LEU A 108 -14.18 18.53 -17.47
C LEU A 108 -13.94 17.35 -16.51
N LEU A 109 -14.15 16.12 -16.98
CA LEU A 109 -13.83 14.91 -16.22
C LEU A 109 -12.32 14.75 -15.98
N LEU A 110 -11.48 15.08 -16.97
CA LEU A 110 -10.03 15.11 -16.80
C LEU A 110 -9.62 16.16 -15.75
N LEU A 111 -10.23 17.34 -15.76
CA LEU A 111 -9.94 18.37 -14.76
C LEU A 111 -10.32 17.89 -13.37
N ALA A 112 -11.55 17.40 -13.21
CA ALA A 112 -12.03 16.86 -11.93
C ALA A 112 -11.14 15.69 -11.45
N GLY A 113 -10.86 14.72 -12.32
CA GLY A 113 -10.01 13.58 -12.01
C GLY A 113 -8.59 13.98 -11.62
N ALA A 114 -7.94 14.84 -12.40
CA ALA A 114 -6.59 15.32 -12.11
C ALA A 114 -6.52 16.13 -10.80
N THR A 115 -7.52 16.97 -10.52
CA THR A 115 -7.59 17.69 -9.24
C THR A 115 -7.77 16.74 -8.07
N ALA A 116 -8.69 15.78 -8.15
CA ALA A 116 -8.89 14.78 -7.10
C ALA A 116 -7.61 13.97 -6.85
N MET A 117 -6.96 13.48 -7.90
CA MET A 117 -5.71 12.71 -7.80
C MET A 117 -4.58 13.53 -7.19
N ALA A 118 -4.44 14.82 -7.56
CA ALA A 118 -3.42 15.70 -7.01
C ALA A 118 -3.65 16.03 -5.54
N VAL A 119 -4.90 16.33 -5.14
CA VAL A 119 -5.26 16.61 -3.74
C VAL A 119 -5.07 15.38 -2.86
N PHE A 120 -5.55 14.22 -3.31
CA PHE A 120 -5.37 12.96 -2.61
C PHE A 120 -3.90 12.58 -2.48
N SER A 121 -3.11 12.71 -3.56
CA SER A 121 -1.66 12.48 -3.52
C SER A 121 -0.95 13.46 -2.59
N GLY A 122 -1.38 14.72 -2.55
CA GLY A 122 -0.86 15.73 -1.62
C GLY A 122 -1.08 15.33 -0.15
N TYR A 123 -2.27 14.81 0.18
CA TYR A 123 -2.54 14.27 1.52
C TYR A 123 -1.64 13.08 1.88
N LEU A 124 -1.48 12.11 0.98
CA LEU A 124 -0.59 10.98 1.23
C LEU A 124 0.87 11.41 1.37
N MET A 125 1.31 12.41 0.59
CA MET A 125 2.65 12.96 0.72
C MET A 125 2.85 13.69 2.05
N TYR A 126 1.80 14.35 2.57
CA TYR A 126 1.81 14.92 3.91
C TYR A 126 2.00 13.82 4.97
N ILE A 127 1.21 12.74 4.92
CA ILE A 127 1.34 11.59 5.84
C ILE A 127 2.72 10.94 5.75
N LEU A 128 3.27 10.81 4.53
CA LEU A 128 4.61 10.27 4.33
C LEU A 128 5.68 11.11 5.04
N ALA A 129 5.54 12.44 5.00
CA ALA A 129 6.48 13.37 5.60
C ALA A 129 6.34 13.47 7.13
N THR A 130 5.13 13.39 7.68
CA THR A 130 4.88 13.63 9.11
C THR A 130 4.81 12.35 9.94
N GLU A 131 4.05 11.36 9.48
CA GLU A 131 3.75 10.14 10.25
C GLU A 131 4.77 9.04 9.96
N LEU A 132 4.98 8.72 8.67
CA LEU A 132 5.77 7.55 8.27
C LEU A 132 7.28 7.84 8.29
N LYS A 133 7.69 9.06 7.91
CA LYS A 133 9.10 9.50 7.86
C LYS A 133 10.00 8.56 7.03
N GLU A 134 9.41 7.88 6.06
CA GLU A 134 10.08 6.95 5.14
C GLU A 134 10.01 7.49 3.70
N LEU A 135 11.01 7.14 2.88
CA LEU A 135 11.03 7.52 1.47
C LEU A 135 10.52 6.36 0.61
N CYS A 136 9.35 6.53 0.00
CA CYS A 136 8.86 5.62 -1.03
C CYS A 136 8.94 6.26 -2.43
N PRO A 137 9.90 5.84 -3.29
CA PRO A 137 10.00 6.34 -4.66
C PRO A 137 8.72 6.14 -5.48
N TYR A 138 8.04 5.01 -5.31
CA TYR A 138 6.78 4.72 -6.01
C TYR A 138 5.68 5.73 -5.72
N CYS A 139 5.50 6.12 -4.45
CA CYS A 139 4.52 7.12 -4.05
C CYS A 139 4.88 8.50 -4.61
N ILE A 140 6.16 8.87 -4.56
CA ILE A 140 6.67 10.13 -5.10
C ILE A 140 6.45 10.19 -6.62
N THR A 141 6.77 9.13 -7.35
CA THR A 141 6.53 9.04 -8.80
C THR A 141 5.04 9.20 -9.12
N SER A 142 4.16 8.53 -8.36
CA SER A 142 2.71 8.70 -8.56
C SER A 142 2.24 10.12 -8.26
N ALA A 143 2.78 10.79 -7.23
CA ALA A 143 2.46 12.18 -6.93
C ALA A 143 2.91 13.14 -8.04
N LEU A 144 4.09 12.90 -8.62
CA LEU A 144 4.59 13.66 -9.78
C LEU A 144 3.71 13.45 -11.02
N PHE A 145 3.23 12.23 -11.27
CA PHE A 145 2.29 11.96 -12.36
C PHE A 145 0.96 12.69 -12.15
N ALA A 146 0.38 12.65 -10.94
CA ALA A 146 -0.86 13.38 -10.63
C ALA A 146 -0.70 14.90 -10.86
N LEU A 147 0.40 15.49 -10.40
CA LEU A 147 0.70 16.91 -10.60
C LEU A 147 0.90 17.25 -12.08
N THR A 148 1.60 16.39 -12.82
CA THR A 148 1.80 16.53 -14.28
C THR A 148 0.47 16.49 -15.03
N LEU A 149 -0.42 15.54 -14.67
CA LEU A 149 -1.76 15.45 -15.26
C LEU A 149 -2.58 16.71 -15.00
N LEU A 150 -2.52 17.27 -13.79
CA LEU A 150 -3.21 18.51 -13.45
C LEU A 150 -2.70 19.68 -14.30
N ILE A 151 -1.38 19.86 -14.39
CA ILE A 151 -0.76 20.93 -15.19
C ILE A 151 -1.14 20.80 -16.67
N LEU A 152 -1.01 19.59 -17.25
CA LEU A 152 -1.36 19.34 -18.64
C LEU A 152 -2.84 19.59 -18.92
N THR A 153 -3.73 19.32 -17.95
CA THR A 153 -5.18 19.54 -18.10
C THR A 153 -5.56 21.02 -18.00
N ILE A 154 -4.86 21.80 -17.18
CA ILE A 154 -5.08 23.24 -17.06
C ILE A 154 -4.60 23.96 -18.32
N ILE A 155 -3.38 23.66 -18.79
CA ILE A 155 -2.77 24.36 -19.94
C ILE A 155 -3.26 23.80 -21.28
N GLY A 156 -3.72 22.54 -21.31
CA GLY A 156 -4.05 21.82 -22.54
C GLY A 156 -5.34 22.27 -23.24
N ARG A 157 -6.11 23.21 -22.70
CA ARG A 157 -7.37 23.72 -23.26
C ARG A 157 -7.51 25.24 -23.09
N GLU A 158 -8.10 25.89 -24.09
CA GLU A 158 -8.56 27.28 -23.95
C GLU A 158 -9.85 27.31 -23.14
N TRP A 159 -9.83 28.03 -22.02
CA TRP A 159 -10.97 28.18 -21.11
C TRP A 159 -11.69 29.50 -21.40
N GLU A 160 -13.01 29.49 -21.38
CA GLU A 160 -13.82 30.69 -21.66
C GLU A 160 -13.74 31.72 -20.53
N GLY A 161 -13.42 31.27 -19.32
CA GLY A 161 -13.14 32.14 -18.16
C GLY A 161 -12.61 31.36 -16.97
N LEU A 162 -12.01 32.08 -16.01
CA LEU A 162 -11.42 31.48 -14.79
C LEU A 162 -12.43 30.71 -13.94
N GLY A 163 -13.70 31.14 -13.93
CA GLY A 163 -14.78 30.47 -13.20
C GLY A 163 -15.04 29.02 -13.66
N GLN A 164 -14.79 28.73 -14.94
CA GLN A 164 -14.94 27.37 -15.50
C GLN A 164 -13.85 26.40 -14.99
N ILE A 165 -12.74 26.93 -14.48
CA ILE A 165 -11.63 26.14 -13.93
C ILE A 165 -11.72 26.09 -12.41
N ILE A 166 -11.77 27.28 -11.78
CA ILE A 166 -11.63 27.42 -10.32
C ILE A 166 -12.78 26.74 -9.58
N LEU A 167 -14.02 26.92 -10.03
CA LEU A 167 -15.18 26.37 -9.33
C LEU A 167 -15.16 24.83 -9.30
N PRO A 168 -14.98 24.12 -10.43
CA PRO A 168 -14.82 22.67 -10.40
C PRO A 168 -13.62 22.21 -9.56
N MET A 169 -12.47 22.90 -9.65
CA MET A 169 -11.28 22.53 -8.87
C MET A 169 -11.53 22.65 -7.36
N VAL A 170 -12.12 23.75 -6.90
CA VAL A 170 -12.40 23.98 -5.47
C VAL A 170 -13.42 22.96 -4.96
N VAL A 171 -14.50 22.73 -5.70
CA VAL A 171 -15.55 21.76 -5.31
C VAL A 171 -14.96 20.36 -5.21
N VAL A 172 -14.21 19.92 -6.22
CA VAL A 172 -13.59 18.59 -6.24
C VAL A 172 -12.51 18.46 -5.17
N ALA A 173 -11.70 19.49 -4.94
CA ALA A 173 -10.70 19.50 -3.89
C ALA A 173 -11.33 19.35 -2.50
N MET A 174 -12.40 20.09 -2.22
CA MET A 174 -13.14 19.99 -0.97
C MET A 174 -13.75 18.59 -0.78
N ILE A 175 -14.44 18.07 -1.79
CA ILE A 175 -15.03 16.71 -1.73
C ILE A 175 -13.95 15.66 -1.49
N THR A 176 -12.84 15.75 -2.22
CA THR A 176 -11.73 14.80 -2.12
C THR A 176 -11.09 14.87 -0.74
N LEU A 177 -10.82 16.07 -0.22
CA LEU A 177 -10.20 16.25 1.09
C LEU A 177 -11.10 15.75 2.21
N VAL A 178 -12.39 16.12 2.21
CA VAL A 178 -13.37 15.65 3.20
C VAL A 178 -13.51 14.13 3.14
N GLY A 179 -13.65 13.56 1.93
CA GLY A 179 -13.73 12.12 1.75
C GLY A 179 -12.48 11.38 2.24
N THR A 180 -11.30 11.93 1.97
CA THR A 180 -10.02 11.36 2.43
C THR A 180 -9.93 11.37 3.94
N LEU A 181 -10.23 12.50 4.58
CA LEU A 181 -10.22 12.62 6.03
C LEU A 181 -11.24 11.68 6.66
N ALA A 182 -12.44 11.55 6.09
CA ALA A 182 -13.46 10.63 6.59
C ALA A 182 -13.01 9.16 6.50
N VAL A 183 -12.38 8.76 5.39
CA VAL A 183 -11.86 7.39 5.21
C VAL A 183 -10.75 7.06 6.22
N TYR A 184 -9.90 8.03 6.55
CA TYR A 184 -8.75 7.82 7.44
C TYR A 184 -8.96 8.29 8.89
N ALA A 185 -10.15 8.80 9.26
CA ALA A 185 -10.43 9.38 10.58
C ALA A 185 -10.20 8.42 11.77
N GLY A 186 -10.23 7.10 11.54
CA GLY A 186 -10.03 6.06 12.56
C GLY A 186 -8.86 5.13 12.29
N VAL A 187 -7.99 5.46 11.32
CA VAL A 187 -6.95 4.54 10.86
C VAL A 187 -5.91 4.19 11.94
N ASN A 188 -5.76 5.06 12.95
CA ASN A 188 -4.87 4.85 14.10
C ASN A 188 -5.59 4.32 15.35
N SER A 189 -6.90 4.05 15.27
CA SER A 189 -7.67 3.56 16.41
C SER A 189 -7.70 2.02 16.42
N PRO A 190 -7.37 1.36 17.54
CA PRO A 190 -7.50 -0.08 17.65
C PRO A 190 -8.98 -0.47 17.47
N THR A 191 -9.28 -1.16 16.38
CA THR A 191 -10.63 -1.62 16.07
C THR A 191 -10.84 -3.01 16.68
N VAL A 192 -11.93 -3.21 17.41
CA VAL A 192 -12.32 -4.54 17.92
C VAL A 192 -13.24 -5.19 16.88
N THR A 193 -12.71 -6.15 16.13
CA THR A 193 -13.48 -6.89 15.13
C THR A 193 -13.70 -8.32 15.63
N GLY A 194 -14.96 -8.71 15.84
CA GLY A 194 -15.31 -10.09 16.22
C GLY A 194 -14.81 -10.51 17.62
N GLY A 195 -14.67 -9.57 18.55
CA GLY A 195 -14.19 -9.82 19.92
C GLY A 195 -12.68 -9.94 20.06
N LYS A 196 -11.91 -9.69 18.98
CA LYS A 196 -10.44 -9.62 18.99
C LYS A 196 -9.96 -8.21 18.70
N GLU A 197 -8.85 -7.84 19.33
CA GLU A 197 -8.18 -6.57 19.14
C GLU A 197 -7.31 -6.63 17.88
N GLU A 198 -7.45 -5.65 16.98
CA GLU A 198 -6.56 -5.54 15.82
C GLU A 198 -5.16 -5.07 16.23
N ILE A 199 -4.12 -5.78 15.77
CA ILE A 199 -2.74 -5.38 16.03
C ILE A 199 -2.39 -4.09 15.29
N THR A 200 -1.60 -3.23 15.94
CA THR A 200 -1.07 -2.03 15.30
C THR A 200 0.19 -2.36 14.51
N ARG A 201 0.25 -1.93 13.25
CA ARG A 201 1.43 -2.03 12.39
C ARG A 201 2.43 -0.90 12.67
N PRO A 202 3.73 -1.14 12.49
CA PRO A 202 4.73 -0.11 12.68
C PRO A 202 4.63 0.91 11.54
N MET A 203 4.77 2.19 11.89
CA MET A 203 4.78 3.32 10.94
C MET A 203 6.16 3.92 10.76
N THR A 204 7.13 3.54 11.59
CA THR A 204 8.50 4.05 11.55
C THR A 204 9.45 3.00 11.01
N ALA A 205 10.66 3.39 10.62
CA ALA A 205 11.74 2.45 10.37
C ALA A 205 12.06 1.60 11.62
N ALA A 206 12.46 0.35 11.40
CA ALA A 206 12.92 -0.55 12.44
C ALA A 206 14.31 -0.14 12.96
N THR A 207 14.56 -0.31 14.26
CA THR A 207 15.86 0.00 14.87
C THR A 207 16.67 -1.30 15.13
N PRO A 208 17.85 -1.47 14.52
CA PRO A 208 18.71 -2.60 14.84
C PRO A 208 19.16 -2.57 16.32
N PRO A 209 19.36 -3.73 16.98
CA PRO A 209 19.14 -5.09 16.48
C PRO A 209 17.73 -5.65 16.76
N TYR A 210 16.87 -4.88 17.44
CA TYR A 210 15.62 -5.39 18.02
C TYR A 210 14.40 -5.22 17.12
N GLY A 211 14.42 -4.24 16.22
CA GLY A 211 13.27 -3.81 15.44
C GLY A 211 12.33 -2.93 16.25
N TRP A 212 11.02 -3.10 16.08
CA TRP A 212 10.02 -2.37 16.84
C TRP A 212 9.68 -3.06 18.17
N GLU A 213 9.33 -2.27 19.19
CA GLU A 213 8.84 -2.82 20.46
C GLU A 213 7.47 -3.45 20.27
N VAL A 214 7.33 -4.73 20.64
CA VAL A 214 6.02 -5.41 20.71
C VAL A 214 5.19 -4.75 21.80
N THR A 215 4.00 -4.24 21.48
CA THR A 215 3.14 -3.51 22.41
C THR A 215 2.02 -4.36 23.01
N THR A 216 1.69 -5.49 22.39
CA THR A 216 0.62 -6.39 22.82
C THR A 216 1.03 -7.30 23.97
N VAL A 217 0.05 -7.70 24.80
CA VAL A 217 0.26 -8.55 25.99
C VAL A 217 -0.42 -9.90 25.77
N SER A 218 0.35 -10.97 25.96
CA SER A 218 -0.08 -12.35 25.70
C SER A 218 -1.16 -12.78 26.69
N GLY A 219 -2.15 -13.53 26.21
CA GLY A 219 -3.05 -14.30 27.06
C GLY A 219 -2.52 -15.71 27.31
N GLU A 220 -3.34 -16.51 28.01
CA GLU A 220 -3.03 -17.92 28.28
C GLU A 220 -2.90 -18.73 26.98
N ALA A 221 -3.78 -18.47 26.00
CA ALA A 221 -3.80 -19.17 24.71
C ALA A 221 -2.51 -18.93 23.91
N GLU A 222 -2.05 -17.68 23.81
CA GLU A 222 -0.82 -17.32 23.10
C GLU A 222 0.41 -18.01 23.71
N ILE A 223 0.51 -17.99 25.04
CA ILE A 223 1.61 -18.63 25.79
C ILE A 223 1.59 -20.14 25.59
N ALA A 224 0.41 -20.76 25.67
CA ALA A 224 0.26 -22.21 25.52
C ALA A 224 0.57 -22.66 24.09
N LEU A 225 0.14 -21.92 23.07
CA LEU A 225 0.50 -22.18 21.67
C LEU A 225 2.01 -22.03 21.44
N ALA A 226 2.65 -20.98 21.98
CA ALA A 226 4.09 -20.80 21.85
C ALA A 226 4.89 -21.97 22.43
N LYS A 227 4.47 -22.49 23.59
CA LYS A 227 5.06 -23.69 24.21
C LYS A 227 4.85 -24.95 23.35
N HIS A 228 3.67 -25.10 22.74
CA HIS A 228 3.39 -26.22 21.82
C HIS A 228 4.28 -26.16 20.57
N LEU A 229 4.39 -24.99 19.94
CA LEU A 229 5.23 -24.77 18.76
C LEU A 229 6.69 -25.11 19.05
N LYS A 230 7.20 -24.74 20.22
CA LYS A 230 8.49 -25.23 20.72
C LYS A 230 8.53 -26.75 20.77
N ALA A 231 7.57 -27.38 21.44
CA ALA A 231 7.57 -28.83 21.70
C ALA A 231 7.62 -29.66 20.41
N ILE A 232 6.97 -29.18 19.34
CA ILE A 232 6.96 -29.86 18.04
C ILE A 232 8.14 -29.47 17.13
N GLY A 233 9.07 -28.62 17.61
CA GLY A 233 10.22 -28.17 16.84
C GLY A 233 9.89 -27.23 15.69
N ALA A 234 8.78 -26.49 15.77
CA ALA A 234 8.44 -25.48 14.77
C ALA A 234 9.53 -24.42 14.67
N LYS A 235 9.69 -23.83 13.48
CA LYS A 235 10.58 -22.70 13.23
C LYS A 235 9.85 -21.58 12.52
N GLU A 236 10.11 -20.36 12.94
CA GLU A 236 9.73 -19.13 12.26
C GLU A 236 11.01 -18.43 11.81
N TYR A 237 11.15 -18.18 10.52
CA TYR A 237 12.26 -17.45 9.93
C TYR A 237 11.80 -16.03 9.62
N GLY A 238 12.47 -15.03 10.18
CA GLY A 238 12.10 -13.64 10.01
C GLY A 238 13.30 -12.71 10.09
N ALA A 239 13.03 -11.40 9.94
CA ALA A 239 14.02 -10.37 10.13
C ALA A 239 13.53 -9.31 11.13
N PHE A 240 14.41 -8.70 11.90
CA PHE A 240 14.03 -7.66 12.89
C PHE A 240 13.34 -6.46 12.22
N TRP A 241 13.70 -6.14 10.98
CA TRP A 241 13.15 -5.03 10.20
C TRP A 241 11.89 -5.39 9.41
N CYS A 242 11.45 -6.64 9.42
CA CYS A 242 10.35 -7.12 8.58
C CYS A 242 8.98 -6.77 9.21
N PRO A 243 8.13 -5.95 8.57
CA PRO A 243 6.84 -5.55 9.13
C PRO A 243 5.88 -6.73 9.38
N HIS A 244 5.85 -7.71 8.48
CA HIS A 244 5.01 -8.91 8.64
C HIS A 244 5.49 -9.85 9.75
N CYS A 245 6.78 -9.81 10.06
CA CYS A 245 7.39 -10.55 11.17
C CYS A 245 7.02 -9.86 12.49
N TYR A 246 7.00 -8.53 12.49
CA TYR A 246 6.46 -7.77 13.60
C TYR A 246 4.96 -8.02 13.79
N ASP A 247 4.16 -8.11 12.72
CA ASP A 247 2.74 -8.52 12.82
C ASP A 247 2.60 -9.86 13.53
N GLN A 248 3.42 -10.85 13.17
CA GLN A 248 3.42 -12.17 13.81
C GLN A 248 3.76 -12.09 15.31
N LYS A 249 4.78 -11.28 15.67
CA LYS A 249 5.15 -11.04 17.08
C LYS A 249 4.03 -10.37 17.87
N GLN A 250 3.33 -9.40 17.28
CA GLN A 250 2.18 -8.72 17.90
C GLN A 250 1.02 -9.69 18.16
N LEU A 251 0.76 -10.64 17.25
CA LEU A 251 -0.29 -11.66 17.48
C LEU A 251 -0.01 -12.51 18.72
N PHE A 252 1.25 -12.86 18.98
CA PHE A 252 1.65 -13.62 20.16
C PHE A 252 1.72 -12.75 21.42
N GLY A 253 2.21 -11.50 21.33
CA GLY A 253 2.44 -10.63 22.47
C GLY A 253 3.79 -10.85 23.16
N LYS A 254 4.09 -9.97 24.14
CA LYS A 254 5.40 -9.88 24.81
C LYS A 254 5.88 -11.21 25.39
N GLU A 255 5.07 -11.86 26.23
CA GLU A 255 5.42 -13.07 26.96
C GLU A 255 5.60 -14.29 26.04
N ALA A 256 4.65 -14.53 25.13
CA ALA A 256 4.73 -15.64 24.19
C ALA A 256 5.86 -15.42 23.17
N GLY A 257 6.06 -14.19 22.70
CA GLY A 257 7.19 -13.83 21.83
C GLY A 257 8.55 -14.09 22.49
N GLU A 258 8.70 -13.77 23.78
CA GLU A 258 9.91 -14.09 24.53
C GLU A 258 10.14 -15.60 24.68
N ILE A 259 9.09 -16.41 24.80
CA ILE A 259 9.21 -17.88 24.75
C ILE A 259 9.73 -18.31 23.37
N LEU A 260 9.10 -17.86 22.28
CA LEU A 260 9.50 -18.22 20.92
C LEU A 260 10.96 -17.86 20.63
N LYS A 261 11.41 -16.71 21.13
CA LYS A 261 12.80 -16.23 21.01
C LYS A 261 13.78 -17.07 21.84
N LYS A 262 13.52 -17.25 23.13
CA LYS A 262 14.42 -17.99 24.05
C LYS A 262 14.57 -19.45 23.63
N GLU A 263 13.49 -20.02 23.10
CA GLU A 263 13.40 -21.44 22.74
C GLU A 263 13.83 -21.71 21.29
N ARG A 264 14.40 -20.70 20.62
CA ARG A 264 14.89 -20.75 19.23
C ARG A 264 13.82 -21.22 18.24
N VAL A 265 12.55 -20.92 18.49
CA VAL A 265 11.48 -21.06 17.50
C VAL A 265 11.64 -19.98 16.44
N TYR A 266 11.86 -18.73 16.87
CA TYR A 266 12.23 -17.64 15.96
C TYR A 266 13.71 -17.68 15.59
N ILE A 267 14.01 -17.61 14.30
CA ILE A 267 15.34 -17.52 13.71
C ILE A 267 15.48 -16.16 13.02
N GLU A 268 16.41 -15.35 13.52
CA GLU A 268 16.74 -14.05 12.95
C GLU A 268 17.63 -14.23 11.71
N CYS A 269 17.12 -13.84 10.55
CA CYS A 269 17.79 -14.02 9.27
C CYS A 269 18.70 -12.86 8.87
N ASP A 270 18.62 -11.72 9.56
CA ASP A 270 19.48 -10.57 9.29
C ASP A 270 20.69 -10.55 10.25
N PRO A 271 21.94 -10.38 9.76
CA PRO A 271 23.12 -10.33 10.61
C PRO A 271 23.13 -9.13 11.59
N GLN A 272 22.39 -8.05 11.31
CA GLN A 272 22.26 -6.91 12.20
C GLN A 272 21.24 -7.14 13.33
N GLY A 273 20.46 -8.22 13.26
CA GLY A 273 19.51 -8.60 14.28
C GLY A 273 20.14 -9.36 15.46
N VAL A 274 19.40 -9.46 16.56
CA VAL A 274 19.87 -10.18 17.76
C VAL A 274 20.14 -11.65 17.43
N ASN A 275 21.39 -12.09 17.58
CA ASN A 275 21.84 -13.44 17.23
C ASN A 275 21.54 -13.81 15.77
N GLY A 276 21.70 -12.85 14.85
CA GLY A 276 21.47 -13.03 13.42
C GLY A 276 22.20 -14.24 12.85
N ASN A 277 21.44 -15.11 12.18
CA ASN A 277 21.90 -16.34 11.54
C ASN A 277 21.41 -16.43 10.09
N PRO A 278 21.93 -15.57 9.19
CA PRO A 278 21.55 -15.59 7.78
C PRO A 278 21.89 -16.93 7.09
N GLN A 279 22.87 -17.69 7.60
CA GLN A 279 23.23 -18.98 7.03
C GLN A 279 22.12 -20.02 7.26
N ALA A 280 21.55 -20.11 8.46
CA ALA A 280 20.45 -21.02 8.74
C ALA A 280 19.23 -20.76 7.84
N CYS A 281 18.98 -19.50 7.47
CA CYS A 281 17.89 -19.14 6.57
C CYS A 281 18.18 -19.51 5.12
N ARG A 282 19.44 -19.39 4.67
CA ARG A 282 19.87 -19.88 3.35
C ARG A 282 19.79 -21.41 3.25
N ASP A 283 20.26 -22.11 4.28
CA ASP A 283 20.26 -23.58 4.35
C ASP A 283 18.82 -24.12 4.36
N ALA A 284 17.90 -23.40 5.00
CA ALA A 284 16.47 -23.71 4.99
C ALA A 284 15.73 -23.26 3.72
N GLY A 285 16.41 -22.61 2.76
CA GLY A 285 15.82 -22.20 1.48
C GLY A 285 14.78 -21.07 1.57
N ILE A 286 14.85 -20.24 2.61
CA ILE A 286 13.85 -19.20 2.89
C ILE A 286 13.89 -18.10 1.82
N LYS A 287 12.74 -17.85 1.17
CA LYS A 287 12.61 -16.86 0.08
C LYS A 287 11.97 -15.53 0.50
N GLY A 288 11.29 -15.51 1.63
CA GLY A 288 10.57 -14.35 2.14
C GLY A 288 10.28 -14.47 3.63
N PHE A 289 9.85 -13.36 4.24
CA PHE A 289 9.64 -13.29 5.69
C PHE A 289 8.23 -12.77 6.05
N PRO A 290 7.64 -13.24 7.17
CA PRO A 290 8.08 -14.40 7.94
C PRO A 290 7.77 -15.69 7.16
N THR A 291 8.51 -16.76 7.45
CA THR A 291 8.22 -18.09 6.92
C THR A 291 8.23 -19.10 8.06
N TRP A 292 7.14 -19.86 8.21
CA TRP A 292 7.05 -20.93 9.20
C TRP A 292 7.40 -22.28 8.57
N ILE A 293 8.22 -23.07 9.26
CA ILE A 293 8.41 -24.49 8.97
C ILE A 293 7.83 -25.28 10.13
N ILE A 294 6.75 -26.01 9.86
CA ILE A 294 6.02 -26.81 10.85
C ILE A 294 5.83 -28.20 10.26
N LYS A 295 6.31 -29.24 10.95
CA LYS A 295 6.25 -30.65 10.50
C LYS A 295 6.81 -30.84 9.08
N GLY A 296 7.87 -30.11 8.74
CA GLY A 296 8.54 -30.17 7.43
C GLY A 296 7.82 -29.43 6.29
N GLN A 297 6.68 -28.78 6.55
CA GLN A 297 5.96 -27.97 5.57
C GLN A 297 6.22 -26.47 5.77
N GLU A 298 6.35 -25.76 4.67
CA GLU A 298 6.61 -24.32 4.63
C GLU A 298 5.30 -23.51 4.51
N TYR A 299 5.18 -22.45 5.32
CA TYR A 299 4.05 -21.54 5.33
C TYR A 299 4.55 -20.09 5.30
N SER A 300 4.48 -19.47 4.13
CA SER A 300 4.95 -18.09 3.91
C SER A 300 3.95 -17.03 4.38
N GLY A 301 4.48 -15.93 4.91
CA GLY A 301 3.76 -14.76 5.40
C GLY A 301 3.22 -14.91 6.82
N THR A 302 2.65 -13.82 7.36
CA THR A 302 2.02 -13.82 8.69
C THR A 302 0.86 -14.82 8.73
N GLN A 303 0.88 -15.72 9.72
CA GLN A 303 -0.16 -16.71 9.97
C GLN A 303 -1.01 -16.29 11.17
N ARG A 304 -2.34 -16.50 11.09
CA ARG A 304 -3.22 -16.36 12.26
C ARG A 304 -2.89 -17.43 13.28
N LEU A 305 -3.06 -17.14 14.57
CA LEU A 305 -2.74 -18.11 15.64
C LEU A 305 -3.62 -19.35 15.58
N GLU A 306 -4.87 -19.23 15.13
CA GLU A 306 -5.76 -20.37 14.91
C GLU A 306 -5.23 -21.29 13.81
N LYS A 307 -4.67 -20.71 12.75
CA LYS A 307 -4.07 -21.49 11.66
C LYS A 307 -2.80 -22.18 12.13
N LEU A 308 -1.96 -21.48 12.90
CA LEU A 308 -0.78 -22.08 13.53
C LEU A 308 -1.17 -23.24 14.45
N ALA A 309 -2.23 -23.07 15.25
CA ALA A 309 -2.77 -24.12 16.09
C ALA A 309 -3.25 -25.34 15.27
N GLU A 310 -4.02 -25.11 14.21
CA GLU A 310 -4.52 -26.16 13.32
C GLU A 310 -3.38 -26.97 12.69
N ILE A 311 -2.44 -26.31 12.00
CA ILE A 311 -1.36 -26.99 11.28
C ILE A 311 -0.33 -27.64 12.23
N SER A 312 -0.16 -27.09 13.43
CA SER A 312 0.69 -27.68 14.47
C SER A 312 0.01 -28.85 15.19
N GLY A 313 -1.30 -29.06 15.03
CA GLY A 313 -2.07 -30.07 15.77
C GLY A 313 -2.22 -29.72 17.26
N TYR A 314 -2.27 -28.43 17.57
CA TYR A 314 -2.47 -27.93 18.92
C TYR A 314 -3.92 -28.13 19.38
N THR A 315 -4.11 -28.60 20.61
CA THR A 315 -5.43 -28.90 21.20
C THR A 315 -5.71 -28.11 22.48
N GLY A 316 -4.91 -27.08 22.77
CA GLY A 316 -5.07 -26.24 23.97
C GLY A 316 -6.05 -25.07 23.77
N PRO A 317 -6.05 -24.08 24.67
CA PRO A 317 -6.93 -22.91 24.59
C PRO A 317 -6.78 -22.13 23.27
N MET A 318 -7.91 -21.79 22.64
CA MET A 318 -8.00 -21.13 21.32
C MET A 318 -8.54 -19.70 21.40
N ASN A 319 -8.71 -19.14 22.60
CA ASN A 319 -9.22 -17.80 22.85
C ASN A 319 -8.14 -16.72 22.66
N PHE A 320 -7.55 -16.68 21.45
CA PHE A 320 -6.53 -15.70 21.09
C PHE A 320 -7.11 -14.27 21.05
N LYS A 321 -6.35 -13.30 21.58
CA LYS A 321 -6.78 -11.91 21.79
C LYS A 321 -6.69 -11.05 20.54
N TYR A 322 -5.75 -11.36 19.65
CA TYR A 322 -5.34 -10.46 18.58
C TYR A 322 -5.64 -10.98 17.18
N THR A 323 -5.87 -10.07 16.25
CA THR A 323 -6.01 -10.37 14.82
C THR A 323 -5.28 -9.36 13.93
N VAL A 324 -4.97 -9.76 12.70
CA VAL A 324 -4.32 -8.88 11.71
C VAL A 324 -5.38 -7.95 11.08
N PRO A 325 -5.12 -6.63 10.96
CA PRO A 325 -6.03 -5.71 10.29
C PRO A 325 -6.42 -6.16 8.88
N GLY A 326 -7.71 -6.11 8.56
CA GLY A 326 -8.23 -6.38 7.21
C GLY A 326 -8.28 -7.85 6.77
N ARG A 327 -7.89 -8.83 7.61
CA ARG A 327 -8.18 -10.25 7.39
C ARG A 327 -9.32 -10.69 8.32
N LYS A 328 -10.52 -10.85 7.76
CA LYS A 328 -11.64 -11.55 8.43
C LYS A 328 -11.45 -13.06 8.28
#